data_AF-A0AAD7NGV6-F1
#
_entry.id   AF-A0AAD7NGV6-F1
#
_cell.length_a   1.000
_cell.length_b   1.000
_cell.length_c   1.000
_cell.angle_alpha   90.00
_cell.angle_beta   90.00
_cell.angle_gamma   90.00
#
_symmetry.space_group_name_H-M   'P 1'
#
loop_
_entity.id
_entity.type
_entity.pdbx_description
1 polymer ?
#
loop_
_entity_poly.entity_id
_entity_poly.type
_entity_poly.pdbx_seq_one_letter_code
_entity_poly.pdbx_strand_id
1 'polypeptide(L)'
;MFNVGLAVQARRPLWDEGSIGKRDTGPDLPSWIWLPVPDLGTNAPVQSVAFLKTFTTPPGKNATAAQFIITADNNFTLWTNGQAIGATIPGESWKNAQTLNAQLNDSTNTFSVLAANFPGTAGGNAAGLLASIGILYSDGTDDTVVSDSSWMVSGTIPSDFPLPAELSAFVPVEVAGP
;
A
#
# COMPACT_ATOMS: atom_id res chain seq x y z
N MET A 1 -32.20 34.94 2.07
CA MET A 1 -31.38 34.82 0.84
C MET A 1 -29.93 34.73 1.24
N PHE A 2 -29.35 33.54 1.21
CA PHE A 2 -27.90 33.36 1.27
C PHE A 2 -27.54 32.39 0.17
N ASN A 3 -26.86 32.90 -0.84
CA ASN A 3 -26.19 32.12 -1.86
C ASN A 3 -24.70 32.30 -1.63
N VAL A 4 -24.01 31.21 -1.32
CA VAL A 4 -22.57 31.03 -1.59
C VAL A 4 -22.42 29.60 -2.06
N GLY A 5 -22.76 29.41 -3.32
CA GLY A 5 -22.32 28.27 -4.10
C GLY A 5 -20.80 28.33 -4.28
N LEU A 6 -20.12 27.35 -3.71
CA LEU A 6 -18.89 26.78 -4.23
C LEU A 6 -18.99 25.30 -3.89
N ALA A 7 -19.75 24.58 -4.71
CA ALA A 7 -19.56 23.15 -4.82
C ALA A 7 -18.09 22.97 -5.24
N VAL A 8 -17.23 22.54 -4.33
CA VAL A 8 -16.04 21.78 -4.72
C VAL A 8 -16.63 20.57 -5.42
N GLN A 9 -16.73 20.68 -6.74
CA GLN A 9 -17.09 19.59 -7.62
C GLN A 9 -16.18 18.44 -7.20
N ALA A 10 -16.79 17.43 -6.57
CA ALA A 10 -16.10 16.21 -6.19
C ALA A 10 -15.38 15.74 -7.46
N ARG A 11 -14.06 15.95 -7.50
CA ARG A 11 -13.26 15.50 -8.63
C ARG A 11 -13.45 13.99 -8.66
N ARG A 12 -13.73 13.51 -9.88
CA ARG A 12 -14.11 12.15 -10.25
C ARG A 12 -13.42 11.10 -9.36
N PRO A 13 -14.10 10.02 -8.95
CA PRO A 13 -13.40 8.85 -8.42
C PRO A 13 -12.26 8.50 -9.38
N LEU A 14 -11.05 8.24 -8.85
CA LEU A 14 -9.89 7.83 -9.65
C LEU A 14 -10.13 6.52 -10.41
N TRP A 15 -11.26 5.85 -10.13
CA TRP A 15 -11.65 4.56 -10.66
C TRP A 15 -13.08 4.67 -11.19
N ASP A 16 -13.22 4.90 -12.50
CA ASP A 16 -14.45 4.56 -13.21
C ASP A 16 -14.45 3.03 -13.34
N GLU A 17 -15.47 2.34 -12.80
CA GLU A 17 -15.60 0.88 -12.80
C GLU A 17 -15.55 0.27 -14.23
N GLY A 18 -15.61 1.10 -15.28
CA GLY A 18 -15.38 0.68 -16.67
C GLY A 18 -13.91 0.44 -17.05
N SER A 19 -12.94 0.84 -16.23
CA SER A 19 -11.49 0.75 -16.56
C SER A 19 -10.82 -0.55 -16.11
N ILE A 20 -11.48 -1.31 -15.23
CA ILE A 20 -11.03 -2.64 -14.79
C ILE A 20 -11.14 -3.71 -15.87
N GLY A 21 -11.86 -3.43 -16.98
CA GLY A 21 -12.06 -4.41 -18.06
C GLY A 21 -11.01 -4.42 -19.17
N LYS A 22 -9.88 -3.69 -19.07
CA LYS A 22 -8.91 -3.57 -20.20
C LYS A 22 -7.42 -3.49 -19.84
N ARG A 23 -6.98 -3.81 -18.62
CA ARG A 23 -5.55 -4.00 -18.32
C ARG A 23 -5.30 -5.41 -17.80
N ASP A 24 -5.60 -6.40 -18.64
CA ASP A 24 -5.52 -7.81 -18.27
C ASP A 24 -4.07 -8.37 -18.20
N THR A 25 -3.05 -7.60 -18.61
CA THR A 25 -1.62 -7.82 -18.28
C THR A 25 -0.82 -6.53 -18.56
N GLY A 26 -0.24 -5.89 -17.55
CA GLY A 26 0.62 -4.72 -17.71
C GLY A 26 1.49 -4.46 -16.49
N PRO A 27 2.55 -3.63 -16.59
CA PRO A 27 3.49 -3.34 -15.51
C PRO A 27 2.88 -2.64 -14.28
N ASP A 28 1.61 -2.22 -14.37
CA ASP A 28 0.89 -1.47 -13.32
C ASP A 28 -0.03 -2.36 -12.47
N LEU A 29 0.11 -3.69 -12.53
CA LEU A 29 -0.66 -4.60 -11.67
C LEU A 29 0.09 -4.88 -10.36
N PRO A 30 -0.56 -4.76 -9.20
CA PRO A 30 0.06 -5.09 -7.94
C PRO A 30 0.27 -6.60 -7.81
N SER A 31 1.37 -6.97 -7.18
CA SER A 31 1.69 -8.34 -6.81
C SER A 31 1.63 -8.51 -5.30
N TRP A 32 1.29 -9.71 -4.84
CA TRP A 32 1.39 -10.05 -3.43
C TRP A 32 2.87 -10.06 -3.03
N ILE A 33 3.23 -9.29 -2.01
CA ILE A 33 4.59 -9.17 -1.51
C ILE A 33 4.67 -9.57 -0.04
N TRP A 34 5.79 -10.20 0.35
CA TRP A 34 6.04 -10.55 1.75
C TRP A 34 7.53 -10.53 2.10
N LEU A 35 7.83 -10.78 3.38
CA LEU A 35 9.18 -11.14 3.81
C LEU A 35 9.59 -12.47 3.16
N PRO A 36 10.80 -12.58 2.59
CA PRO A 36 11.28 -13.83 2.04
C PRO A 36 11.27 -14.95 3.07
N VAL A 37 10.46 -15.99 2.86
CA VAL A 37 10.30 -17.13 3.76
C VAL A 37 10.06 -18.41 2.94
N PRO A 38 10.49 -19.58 3.43
CA PRO A 38 10.11 -20.83 2.81
C PRO A 38 8.59 -20.98 2.74
N ASP A 39 8.09 -21.51 1.62
CA ASP A 39 6.69 -21.92 1.44
C ASP A 39 5.66 -20.79 1.69
N LEU A 40 5.96 -19.54 1.29
CA LEU A 40 5.13 -18.34 1.51
C LEU A 40 3.63 -18.54 1.21
N GLY A 41 3.29 -19.25 0.13
CA GLY A 41 1.91 -19.49 -0.28
C GLY A 41 1.15 -20.54 0.54
N THR A 42 1.83 -21.28 1.42
CA THR A 42 1.23 -22.43 2.13
C THR A 42 1.54 -22.50 3.61
N ASN A 43 2.69 -21.99 4.08
CA ASN A 43 3.13 -22.13 5.47
C ASN A 43 4.04 -20.97 5.91
N ALA A 44 3.64 -19.74 5.61
CA ALA A 44 4.33 -18.56 6.09
C ALA A 44 4.28 -18.49 7.64
N PRO A 45 5.34 -18.01 8.30
CA PRO A 45 5.35 -17.86 9.76
C PRO A 45 4.26 -16.91 10.27
N VAL A 46 3.74 -17.20 11.46
CA VAL A 46 2.90 -16.27 12.23
C VAL A 46 3.80 -15.17 12.77
N GLN A 47 3.74 -13.99 12.18
CA GLN A 47 4.58 -12.86 12.52
C GLN A 47 4.02 -11.56 11.97
N SER A 48 4.52 -10.45 12.50
CA SER A 48 4.36 -9.13 11.89
C SER A 48 5.61 -8.74 11.13
N VAL A 49 5.44 -8.11 9.96
CA VAL A 49 6.53 -7.60 9.12
C VAL A 49 6.26 -6.13 8.77
N ALA A 50 7.33 -5.34 8.70
CA ALA A 50 7.29 -3.94 8.35
C ALA A 50 7.72 -3.76 6.90
N PHE A 51 6.88 -3.14 6.07
CA PHE A 51 7.18 -2.76 4.70
C PHE A 51 7.47 -1.27 4.59
N LEU A 52 8.36 -0.92 3.66
CA LEU A 52 8.63 0.46 3.27
C LEU A 52 8.66 0.59 1.74
N LYS A 53 8.09 1.69 1.28
CA LYS A 53 8.24 2.20 -0.08
C LYS A 53 8.49 3.69 -0.04
N THR A 54 9.62 4.11 -0.60
CA THR A 54 9.87 5.53 -0.88
C THR A 54 9.43 5.84 -2.29
N PHE A 55 8.70 6.94 -2.43
CA PHE A 55 8.31 7.52 -3.70
C PHE A 55 8.88 8.94 -3.81
N THR A 56 9.57 9.20 -4.92
CA THR A 56 10.08 10.53 -5.26
C THR A 56 9.31 11.05 -6.47
N THR A 57 8.68 12.21 -6.30
CA THR A 57 7.96 12.92 -7.34
C THR A 57 8.87 13.17 -8.56
N PRO A 58 8.40 12.88 -9.79
CA PRO A 58 9.15 13.18 -11.00
C PRO A 58 9.50 14.67 -11.14
N PRO A 59 10.64 15.02 -11.76
CA PRO A 59 11.02 16.41 -11.98
C PRO A 59 9.92 17.22 -12.69
N GLY A 60 9.64 18.42 -12.18
CA GLY A 60 8.64 19.33 -12.76
C GLY A 60 7.20 19.06 -12.31
N LYS A 61 6.96 18.08 -11.44
CA LYS A 61 5.67 17.82 -10.80
C LYS A 61 5.74 18.07 -9.29
N ASN A 62 4.58 18.25 -8.67
CA ASN A 62 4.42 18.29 -7.21
C ASN A 62 3.32 17.30 -6.83
N ALA A 63 3.66 16.29 -6.03
CA ALA A 63 2.67 15.37 -5.48
C ALA A 63 1.78 16.11 -4.45
N THR A 64 0.53 15.68 -4.33
CA THR A 64 -0.47 16.36 -3.47
C THR A 64 -1.21 15.39 -2.58
N ALA A 65 -1.65 14.27 -3.13
CA ALA A 65 -2.41 13.27 -2.41
C ALA A 65 -2.15 11.88 -2.99
N ALA A 66 -2.40 10.87 -2.18
CA ALA A 66 -2.41 9.47 -2.59
C ALA A 66 -3.77 8.85 -2.27
N GLN A 67 -4.22 7.96 -3.14
CA GLN A 67 -5.30 7.02 -2.85
C GLN A 67 -4.77 5.60 -2.91
N PHE A 68 -4.95 4.87 -1.82
CA PHE A 68 -4.53 3.49 -1.66
C PHE A 68 -5.73 2.57 -1.87
N ILE A 69 -5.52 1.48 -2.60
CA ILE A 69 -6.34 0.28 -2.56
C ILE A 69 -5.44 -0.80 -1.99
N ILE A 70 -5.71 -1.25 -0.77
CA ILE A 70 -4.77 -2.06 0.02
C ILE A 70 -5.48 -3.18 0.78
N THR A 71 -4.83 -4.33 0.84
CA THR A 71 -5.24 -5.47 1.66
C THR A 71 -4.02 -6.26 2.11
N ALA A 72 -4.15 -7.05 3.18
CA ALA A 72 -3.13 -7.98 3.62
C ALA A 72 -3.76 -9.28 4.08
N ASP A 73 -3.05 -10.39 3.94
CA ASP A 73 -3.37 -11.64 4.62
C ASP A 73 -2.49 -11.73 5.88
N ASN A 74 -2.96 -11.35 7.08
CA ASN A 74 -4.36 -11.07 7.44
C ASN A 74 -4.69 -9.59 7.70
N ASN A 75 -3.80 -8.85 8.37
CA ASN A 75 -4.07 -7.49 8.81
C ASN A 75 -2.96 -6.54 8.39
N PHE A 76 -3.30 -5.26 8.20
CA PHE A 76 -2.35 -4.18 7.99
C PHE A 76 -2.69 -2.95 8.83
N THR A 77 -1.66 -2.13 9.08
CA THR A 77 -1.77 -0.71 9.43
C THR A 77 -0.90 0.09 8.47
N LEU A 78 -1.43 1.18 7.91
CA LEU A 78 -0.80 2.03 6.91
C LEU A 78 -0.45 3.40 7.50
N TRP A 79 0.77 3.85 7.21
CA TRP A 79 1.22 5.21 7.44
C TRP A 79 1.76 5.83 6.15
N THR A 80 1.66 7.16 6.06
CA THR A 80 2.34 7.97 5.05
C THR A 80 3.09 9.08 5.75
N ASN A 81 4.40 9.19 5.50
CA ASN A 81 5.27 10.16 6.17
C ASN A 81 5.11 10.13 7.71
N GLY A 82 4.95 8.92 8.25
CA GLY A 82 4.76 8.66 9.68
C GLY A 82 3.38 9.00 10.25
N GLN A 83 2.46 9.56 9.44
CA GLN A 83 1.08 9.82 9.85
C GLN A 83 0.22 8.59 9.60
N ALA A 84 -0.57 8.18 10.61
CA ALA A 84 -1.46 7.04 10.50
C ALA A 84 -2.61 7.36 9.52
N ILE A 85 -2.81 6.49 8.54
CA ILE A 85 -3.84 6.65 7.50
C ILE A 85 -5.03 5.73 7.76
N GLY A 86 -4.77 4.49 8.18
CA GLY A 86 -5.82 3.52 8.45
C GLY A 86 -5.24 2.14 8.74
N ALA A 87 -6.12 1.21 9.10
CA ALA A 87 -5.79 -0.18 9.36
C ALA A 87 -6.90 -1.10 8.86
N THR A 88 -6.64 -2.40 8.86
CA THR A 88 -7.65 -3.43 8.61
C THR A 88 -8.85 -3.23 9.53
N ILE A 89 -10.04 -3.11 8.95
CA ILE A 89 -11.28 -3.06 9.72
C ILE A 89 -11.48 -4.42 10.42
N PRO A 90 -11.76 -4.45 11.74
CA PRO A 90 -11.94 -5.72 12.46
C PRO A 90 -13.03 -6.58 11.81
N GLY A 91 -12.67 -7.82 11.47
CA GLY A 91 -13.57 -8.81 10.85
C GLY A 91 -13.63 -8.75 9.33
N GLU A 92 -12.96 -7.80 8.67
CA GLU A 92 -12.81 -7.82 7.21
C GLU A 92 -11.84 -8.91 6.75
N SER A 93 -12.13 -9.47 5.58
CA SER A 93 -11.28 -10.49 4.95
C SER A 93 -10.29 -9.83 4.01
N TRP A 94 -9.10 -10.45 3.84
CA TRP A 94 -8.12 -10.05 2.83
C TRP A 94 -8.69 -9.99 1.40
N LYS A 95 -9.83 -10.66 1.14
CA LYS A 95 -10.57 -10.62 -0.12
C LYS A 95 -11.24 -9.27 -0.39
N ASN A 96 -11.37 -8.42 0.62
CA ASN A 96 -11.97 -7.09 0.54
C ASN A 96 -10.89 -6.03 0.76
N ALA A 97 -10.37 -5.46 -0.32
CA ALA A 97 -9.42 -4.36 -0.22
C ALA A 97 -10.09 -3.07 0.29
N GLN A 98 -9.34 -2.31 1.10
CA GLN A 98 -9.79 -1.01 1.62
C GLN A 98 -9.26 0.13 0.75
N THR A 99 -10.11 1.13 0.53
CA THR A 99 -9.70 2.40 -0.07
C THR A 99 -9.37 3.43 1.02
N LEU A 100 -8.16 3.96 1.02
CA LEU A 100 -7.69 4.96 1.99
C LEU A 100 -7.07 6.15 1.26
N ASN A 101 -7.11 7.35 1.85
CA ASN A 101 -6.53 8.55 1.23
C ASN A 101 -5.53 9.20 2.17
N ALA A 102 -4.42 9.71 1.62
CA ALA A 102 -3.40 10.45 2.35
C ALA A 102 -3.05 11.75 1.64
N GLN A 103 -2.62 12.75 2.42
CA GLN A 103 -1.93 13.92 1.86
C GLN A 103 -0.45 13.59 1.68
N LEU A 104 0.15 14.11 0.62
CA LEU A 104 1.56 13.91 0.30
C LEU A 104 2.35 15.20 0.48
N ASN A 105 3.64 15.05 0.80
CA ASN A 105 4.63 16.07 0.54
C ASN A 105 4.81 16.22 -0.97
N ASP A 106 5.27 17.38 -1.41
CA ASP A 106 5.47 17.71 -2.83
C ASP A 106 6.49 16.80 -3.54
N SER A 107 7.52 16.36 -2.81
CA SER A 107 8.75 15.80 -3.35
C SER A 107 8.95 14.34 -2.97
N THR A 108 9.26 14.03 -1.71
CA THR A 108 9.52 12.66 -1.25
C THR A 108 8.50 12.23 -0.22
N ASN A 109 7.98 11.02 -0.42
CA ASN A 109 7.00 10.40 0.46
C ASN A 109 7.44 8.98 0.83
N THR A 110 7.24 8.60 2.08
CA THR A 110 7.45 7.23 2.56
C THR A 110 6.11 6.61 2.92
N PHE A 111 5.78 5.50 2.27
CA PHE A 111 4.66 4.64 2.61
C PHE A 111 5.17 3.49 3.47
N SER A 112 4.62 3.39 4.67
CA SER A 112 5.01 2.36 5.64
C SER A 112 3.81 1.50 5.95
N VAL A 113 3.98 0.19 5.93
CA VAL A 113 2.90 -0.75 6.27
C VAL A 113 3.41 -1.75 7.29
N LEU A 114 2.70 -1.89 8.40
CA LEU A 114 2.88 -3.02 9.30
C LEU A 114 1.83 -4.06 8.94
N ALA A 115 2.24 -5.22 8.44
CA ALA A 115 1.32 -6.31 8.18
C ALA A 115 1.52 -7.44 9.19
N ALA A 116 0.45 -8.16 9.52
CA ALA A 116 0.48 -9.28 10.45
C ALA A 116 -0.16 -10.51 9.82
N ASN A 117 0.57 -11.62 9.86
CA ASN A 117 0.07 -12.95 9.57
C ASN A 117 -0.26 -13.66 10.89
N PHE A 118 -1.46 -14.22 10.98
CA PHE A 118 -2.02 -14.94 12.13
C PHE A 118 -2.00 -16.45 11.85
N PRO A 119 -2.33 -17.30 12.84
CA PRO A 119 -2.43 -18.73 12.60
C PRO A 119 -3.52 -19.07 11.58
N GLY A 120 -3.12 -19.79 10.53
CA GLY A 120 -4.02 -20.32 9.52
C GLY A 120 -4.92 -21.44 10.03
N THR A 121 -5.86 -21.87 9.19
CA THR A 121 -6.73 -23.03 9.45
C THR A 121 -6.30 -24.21 8.58
N ALA A 122 -7.07 -25.31 8.55
CA ALA A 122 -6.71 -26.59 7.92
C ALA A 122 -6.40 -26.57 6.40
N GLY A 123 -6.25 -25.40 5.77
CA GLY A 123 -5.90 -25.19 4.37
C GLY A 123 -4.54 -24.50 4.11
N GLY A 124 -3.73 -24.26 5.14
CA GLY A 124 -2.43 -23.58 5.04
C GLY A 124 -2.42 -22.19 5.69
N ASN A 125 -1.26 -21.55 5.64
CA ASN A 125 -1.01 -20.24 6.25
C ASN A 125 -0.24 -19.32 5.30
N ALA A 126 -0.89 -18.89 4.22
CA ALA A 126 -0.32 -17.91 3.31
C ALA A 126 -0.21 -16.54 3.99
N ALA A 127 0.72 -15.71 3.53
CA ALA A 127 0.84 -14.32 3.97
C ALA A 127 1.13 -13.42 2.78
N GLY A 128 0.67 -12.17 2.85
CA GLY A 128 0.96 -11.22 1.79
C GLY A 128 0.38 -9.84 2.03
N LEU A 129 1.01 -8.84 1.41
CA LEU A 129 0.49 -7.48 1.25
C LEU A 129 0.23 -7.24 -0.24
N LEU A 130 -0.91 -6.63 -0.56
CA LEU A 130 -1.25 -6.21 -1.92
C LEU A 130 -1.71 -4.75 -1.87
N ALA A 131 -1.10 -3.89 -2.69
CA ALA A 131 -1.44 -2.47 -2.71
C ALA A 131 -1.28 -1.86 -4.11
N SER A 132 -2.24 -1.02 -4.49
CA SER A 132 -2.11 -0.05 -5.57
C SER A 132 -2.29 1.35 -5.00
N ILE A 133 -1.44 2.29 -5.41
CA ILE A 133 -1.37 3.65 -4.87
C ILE A 133 -1.40 4.63 -6.04
N GLY A 134 -2.53 5.31 -6.23
CA GLY A 134 -2.65 6.40 -7.17
C GLY A 134 -2.10 7.70 -6.57
N ILE A 135 -1.09 8.28 -7.21
CA ILE A 135 -0.46 9.55 -6.84
C ILE A 135 -1.09 10.68 -7.67
N LEU A 136 -1.64 11.71 -7.01
CA LEU A 136 -2.14 12.89 -7.71
C LEU A 136 -1.14 14.04 -7.65
N TYR A 137 -0.92 14.70 -8.78
CA TYR A 137 -0.08 15.88 -8.88
C TYR A 137 -0.90 17.18 -8.97
N SER A 138 -0.26 18.30 -8.63
CA SER A 138 -0.89 19.62 -8.66
C SER A 138 -1.33 20.08 -10.07
N ASP A 139 -0.70 19.55 -11.11
CA ASP A 139 -1.04 19.82 -12.52
C ASP A 139 -2.27 19.03 -13.01
N GLY A 140 -2.84 18.17 -12.15
CA GLY A 140 -4.00 17.33 -12.46
C GLY A 140 -3.66 15.99 -13.12
N THR A 141 -2.38 15.71 -13.38
CA THR A 141 -1.93 14.37 -13.81
C THR A 141 -1.78 13.43 -12.62
N ASP A 142 -1.59 12.15 -12.91
CA ASP A 142 -1.39 11.10 -11.92
C ASP A 142 -0.22 10.17 -12.26
N ASP A 143 0.13 9.32 -11.29
CA ASP A 143 1.05 8.19 -11.42
C ASP A 143 0.55 7.04 -10.55
N THR A 144 1.07 5.82 -10.76
CA THR A 144 0.69 4.65 -9.97
C THR A 144 1.93 3.98 -9.39
N VAL A 145 1.88 3.71 -8.09
CA VAL A 145 2.85 2.84 -7.40
C VAL A 145 2.13 1.58 -6.97
N VAL A 146 2.72 0.42 -7.25
CA VAL A 146 2.15 -0.88 -6.89
C VAL A 146 3.04 -1.64 -5.92
N SER A 147 2.47 -2.59 -5.18
CA SER A 147 3.23 -3.60 -4.44
C SER A 147 3.96 -4.51 -5.44
N ASP A 148 5.29 -4.46 -5.43
CA ASP A 148 6.16 -5.18 -6.35
C ASP A 148 7.55 -5.41 -5.72
N SER A 149 8.50 -5.94 -6.49
CA SER A 149 9.87 -6.22 -6.04
C SER A 149 10.70 -4.99 -5.64
N SER A 150 10.21 -3.77 -5.83
CA SER A 150 10.90 -2.54 -5.43
C SER A 150 10.58 -2.10 -3.99
N TRP A 151 9.68 -2.81 -3.31
CA TRP A 151 9.42 -2.63 -1.89
C TRP A 151 10.49 -3.30 -1.02
N MET A 152 10.68 -2.74 0.16
CA MET A 152 11.58 -3.27 1.17
C MET A 152 10.76 -3.77 2.36
N VAL A 153 11.24 -4.80 3.06
CA VAL A 153 10.56 -5.44 4.19
C VAL A 153 11.54 -5.85 5.29
N SER A 154 11.08 -5.81 6.54
CA SER A 154 11.82 -6.31 7.70
C SER A 154 10.91 -7.17 8.58
N GLY A 155 11.39 -8.36 8.97
CA GLY A 155 10.79 -9.17 10.02
C GLY A 155 11.16 -8.71 11.44
N THR A 156 12.12 -7.77 11.57
CA THR A 156 12.48 -7.13 12.83
C THR A 156 12.00 -5.69 12.80
N ILE A 157 10.86 -5.42 13.44
CA ILE A 157 10.23 -4.10 13.42
C ILE A 157 11.11 -3.11 14.19
N PRO A 158 11.62 -2.04 13.54
CA PRO A 158 12.39 -1.01 14.24
C PRO A 158 11.56 -0.33 15.33
N SER A 159 12.21 0.09 16.42
CA SER A 159 11.52 0.75 17.54
C SER A 159 10.95 2.13 17.18
N ASP A 160 11.48 2.75 16.13
CA ASP A 160 11.09 4.05 15.57
C ASP A 160 10.18 3.91 14.33
N PHE A 161 9.68 2.71 14.03
CA PHE A 161 8.64 2.51 13.03
C PHE A 161 7.40 3.36 13.38
N PRO A 162 6.73 4.05 12.42
CA PRO A 162 6.72 3.85 10.96
C PRO A 162 7.79 4.59 10.14
N LEU A 163 8.68 5.38 10.74
CA LEU A 163 9.72 6.13 10.02
C LEU A 163 11.11 5.78 10.57
N PRO A 164 11.60 4.57 10.30
CA PRO A 164 12.90 4.16 10.79
C PRO A 164 14.03 4.99 10.16
N ALA A 165 14.96 5.46 10.99
CA ALA A 165 16.16 6.14 10.52
C ALA A 165 17.17 5.16 9.90
N GLU A 166 17.27 3.95 10.46
CA GLU A 166 18.17 2.89 10.00
C GLU A 166 17.43 1.85 9.18
N LEU A 167 17.89 1.62 7.94
CA LEU A 167 17.24 0.70 7.00
C LEU A 167 17.99 -0.63 6.84
N SER A 168 19.03 -0.87 7.62
CA SER A 168 19.89 -2.08 7.50
C SER A 168 19.16 -3.40 7.79
N ALA A 169 18.05 -3.36 8.53
CA ALA A 169 17.19 -4.52 8.79
C ALA A 169 16.21 -4.81 7.63
N PHE A 170 16.06 -3.88 6.68
CA PHE A 170 15.16 -4.04 5.56
C PHE A 170 15.87 -4.73 4.39
N VAL A 171 15.23 -5.75 3.85
CA VAL A 171 15.64 -6.51 2.68
C VAL A 171 14.60 -6.36 1.56
N PRO A 172 14.93 -6.64 0.29
CA PRO A 172 13.91 -6.69 -0.76
C PRO A 172 12.81 -7.71 -0.41
N VAL A 173 11.58 -7.39 -0.81
CA VAL A 173 10.45 -8.32 -0.66
C VAL A 173 10.58 -9.55 -1.55
N GLU A 174 9.97 -10.65 -1.13
CA GLU A 174 9.59 -11.74 -2.03
C GLU A 174 8.26 -11.39 -2.69
N VAL A 175 8.22 -11.48 -4.03
CA VAL A 175 6.97 -11.42 -4.78
C VAL A 175 6.42 -12.84 -4.84
N ALA A 176 5.22 -13.06 -4.30
CA ALA A 176 4.58 -14.37 -4.37
C ALA A 176 4.35 -14.73 -5.84
N GLY A 177 4.69 -15.98 -6.20
CA GLY A 177 4.40 -16.51 -7.52
C GLY A 177 2.90 -16.49 -7.84
N PRO A 178 2.53 -16.56 -9.13
CA PRO A 178 1.13 -16.61 -9.56
C PRO A 178 0.36 -17.79 -8.97
#